data_AF-A0A5B7YI67-F1
#
_entry.id   AF-A0A5B7YI67-F1
#
_cell.length_a   1.000
_cell.length_b   1.000
_cell.length_c   1.000
_cell.angle_alpha   90.00
_cell.angle_beta   90.00
_cell.angle_gamma   90.00
#
_symmetry.space_group_name_H-M   'P 1'
#
loop_
_entity.id
_entity.type
_entity.pdbx_description
1 polymer ?
#
loop_
_entity_poly.entity_id
_entity_poly.type
_entity_poly.pdbx_seq_one_letter_code
_entity_poly.pdbx_strand_id
1 'polypeptide(L)'
;MKKLQSKKTFLIFGLSSLLTACGGGGDSESSEPELAENEVVMVTDGGKEIITEKAEGNIVKDGALNSFSKVSLTGQFEDMGRLASRCVNESSHYYESDNVMVFGDASTTVEDYRLVAGWVESAKDGIAGILGITWTEYLAKRRNIAKFAIDAYIENYADLASIKDSLGVEFTDLSEIEKKSVAWKTYIESDKAERLSLILETSEYAGYGWTAEDVSHNDKIKICLHDEGANSDYFSSYYTGVAIAKPSATIPDDYFLYLRAGLIRMAQEALTHSVHGNPLPVWFSKGQSLYRAGKNSALRSEHDAIDATMYVEEQDEYGFDDQLLKSHYALAYQYIEEALRVANRDRVFAILDVIANDPAVYTQEQLPESYDFTPGETGGLENAAFIKAWDEEIFIDEAGDDLSYSRYKNDYHSLMSKSN
;
A
#
# COMPACT_ATOMS: atom_id res chain seq x y z
N MET A 1 30.65 -30.73 21.53
CA MET A 1 29.53 -30.38 20.62
C MET A 1 28.62 -29.42 21.36
N LYS A 2 28.61 -28.13 20.99
CA LYS A 2 27.70 -27.13 21.55
C LYS A 2 26.32 -27.36 20.94
N LYS A 3 25.29 -27.62 21.75
CA LYS A 3 23.89 -27.57 21.34
C LYS A 3 23.57 -26.11 20.99
N LEU A 4 23.30 -25.81 19.71
CA LEU A 4 22.61 -24.57 19.35
C LEU A 4 21.19 -24.68 19.93
N GLN A 5 20.84 -23.80 20.87
CA GLN A 5 19.45 -23.58 21.24
C GLN A 5 18.80 -22.78 20.10
N SER A 6 17.93 -23.44 19.33
CA SER A 6 17.00 -22.76 18.41
C SER A 6 16.08 -21.86 19.25
N LYS A 7 16.11 -20.55 19.00
CA LYS A 7 15.15 -19.60 19.59
C LYS A 7 13.91 -19.59 18.71
N LYS A 8 12.85 -20.29 19.12
CA LYS A 8 11.52 -20.18 18.50
C LYS A 8 11.02 -18.76 18.70
N THR A 9 10.71 -18.05 17.60
CA THR A 9 10.11 -16.71 17.65
C THR A 9 8.64 -16.83 17.27
N PHE A 10 7.75 -16.54 18.22
CA PHE A 10 6.32 -16.38 17.94
C PHE A 10 6.12 -15.06 17.20
N LEU A 11 5.62 -15.13 15.97
CA LEU A 11 5.14 -13.97 15.22
C LEU A 11 3.69 -13.72 15.60
N ILE A 12 3.47 -13.01 16.71
CA ILE A 12 2.14 -12.50 17.07
C ILE A 12 1.89 -11.25 16.23
N PHE A 13 1.00 -11.35 15.25
CA PHE A 13 0.58 -10.21 14.41
C PHE A 13 -0.47 -9.30 15.07
N GLY A 14 -0.90 -9.61 16.30
CA GLY A 14 -1.84 -8.81 17.09
C GLY A 14 -1.16 -7.83 18.05
N LEU A 15 -1.67 -6.59 18.07
CA LEU A 15 -1.35 -5.47 18.96
C LEU A 15 -0.48 -5.80 20.19
N SER A 16 0.73 -5.24 20.19
CA SER A 16 1.48 -4.99 21.42
C SER A 16 0.82 -3.85 22.20
N SER A 17 -0.17 -4.19 23.02
CA SER A 17 -0.55 -3.43 24.22
C SER A 17 -1.51 -4.26 25.07
N LEU A 18 -0.96 -5.09 25.96
CA LEU A 18 -1.51 -5.39 27.30
C LEU A 18 -0.43 -6.15 28.08
N LEU A 19 0.48 -5.39 28.68
CA LEU A 19 1.27 -5.86 29.82
C LEU A 19 0.29 -6.13 30.96
N THR A 20 -0.04 -7.41 31.19
CA THR A 20 -0.43 -7.86 32.53
C THR A 20 0.70 -8.72 33.07
N ALA A 21 1.48 -8.09 33.95
CA ALA A 21 2.35 -8.78 34.87
C ALA A 21 1.48 -9.67 35.78
N CYS A 22 1.71 -10.97 35.75
CA CYS A 22 1.43 -11.84 36.88
C CYS A 22 2.61 -12.80 37.04
N GLY A 23 3.34 -12.66 38.14
CA GLY A 23 4.46 -13.51 38.49
C GLY A 23 4.02 -14.91 38.91
N GLY A 24 4.93 -15.87 38.74
CA GLY A 24 4.80 -17.22 39.28
C GLY A 24 5.99 -18.07 38.86
N GLY A 25 6.99 -18.19 39.74
CA GLY A 25 8.10 -19.12 39.56
C GLY A 25 7.66 -20.57 39.67
N GLY A 26 8.29 -21.45 38.90
CA GLY A 26 8.11 -22.89 38.96
C GLY A 26 9.01 -23.59 37.95
N ASP A 27 9.61 -24.68 38.38
CA ASP A 27 10.77 -25.36 37.80
C ASP A 27 10.66 -25.84 36.34
N SER A 28 11.84 -26.02 35.77
CA SER A 28 12.12 -26.46 34.40
C SER A 28 11.54 -27.83 34.03
N GLU A 29 10.60 -27.84 33.09
CA GLU A 29 10.48 -28.88 32.08
C GLU A 29 10.38 -28.20 30.71
N SER A 30 11.26 -28.59 29.79
CA SER A 30 11.19 -28.15 28.39
C SER A 30 10.05 -28.91 27.69
N SER A 31 8.81 -28.55 28.01
CA SER A 31 7.67 -28.88 27.17
C SER A 31 7.75 -27.97 25.95
N GLU A 32 7.98 -28.54 24.76
CA GLU A 32 7.71 -27.79 23.54
C GLU A 32 6.25 -27.34 23.60
N PRO A 33 5.94 -26.06 23.31
CA PRO A 33 4.55 -25.62 23.26
C PRO A 33 3.81 -26.50 22.26
N GLU A 34 2.74 -27.15 22.70
CA GLU A 34 1.83 -27.85 21.79
C GLU A 34 1.25 -26.80 20.84
N LEU A 35 1.46 -27.00 19.54
CA LEU A 35 0.89 -26.16 18.51
C LEU A 35 -0.63 -26.32 18.51
N ALA A 36 -1.35 -25.22 18.34
CA ALA A 36 -2.78 -25.30 18.05
C ALA A 36 -3.01 -26.02 16.72
N GLU A 37 -4.21 -26.58 16.52
CA GLU A 37 -4.55 -27.39 15.34
C GLU A 37 -4.41 -26.62 14.01
N ASN A 38 -4.56 -25.29 14.06
CA ASN A 38 -4.40 -24.38 12.93
C ASN A 38 -2.99 -23.78 12.80
N GLU A 39 -2.06 -24.09 13.71
CA GLU A 39 -0.68 -23.60 13.68
C GLU A 39 0.25 -24.54 12.91
N VAL A 40 1.26 -23.96 12.25
CA VAL A 40 2.31 -24.69 11.56
C VAL A 40 3.66 -24.04 11.80
N VAL A 41 4.69 -24.88 11.93
CA VAL A 41 6.09 -24.46 11.99
C VAL A 41 6.65 -24.45 10.58
N MET A 42 7.17 -23.30 10.17
CA MET A 42 7.91 -23.11 8.94
C MET A 42 9.35 -22.73 9.23
N VAL A 43 10.23 -22.96 8.27
CA VAL A 43 11.65 -22.63 8.35
C VAL A 43 12.00 -21.73 7.19
N THR A 44 12.56 -20.56 7.48
CA THR A 44 13.06 -19.65 6.44
C THR A 44 14.28 -20.22 5.74
N ASP A 45 14.66 -19.64 4.61
CA ASP A 45 15.85 -20.02 3.84
C ASP A 45 17.14 -19.89 4.69
N GLY A 46 17.17 -18.96 5.66
CA GLY A 46 18.25 -18.80 6.64
C GLY A 46 18.17 -19.72 7.86
N GLY A 47 17.16 -20.59 7.94
CA GLY A 47 17.00 -21.58 9.02
C GLY A 47 16.25 -21.08 10.25
N LYS A 48 15.52 -19.96 10.17
CA LYS A 48 14.71 -19.44 11.29
C LYS A 48 13.36 -20.15 11.35
N GLU A 49 13.04 -20.71 12.51
CA GLU A 49 11.71 -21.29 12.78
C GLU A 49 10.68 -20.20 13.06
N ILE A 50 9.53 -20.31 12.39
CA ILE A 50 8.40 -19.40 12.49
C ILE A 50 7.13 -20.23 12.73
N ILE A 51 6.39 -19.88 13.76
CA ILE A 51 5.06 -20.43 14.03
C ILE A 51 4.03 -19.49 13.41
N THR A 52 3.09 -20.04 12.66
CA THR A 52 2.06 -19.25 12.01
C THR A 52 0.73 -19.99 11.89
N GLU A 53 -0.35 -19.24 11.77
CA GLU A 53 -1.70 -19.77 11.64
C GLU A 53 -2.10 -19.91 10.17
N LYS A 54 -2.84 -20.97 9.86
CA LYS A 54 -3.49 -21.17 8.56
C LYS A 54 -4.88 -20.57 8.59
N ALA A 55 -5.25 -19.84 7.54
CA ALA A 55 -6.64 -19.42 7.39
C ALA A 55 -7.54 -20.59 6.97
N GLU A 56 -8.79 -20.58 7.43
CA GLU A 56 -9.87 -21.35 6.80
C GLU A 56 -10.40 -20.64 5.55
N GLY A 57 -10.97 -21.42 4.63
CA GLY A 57 -11.32 -20.93 3.31
C GLY A 57 -11.46 -22.06 2.29
N ASN A 58 -11.77 -21.69 1.05
CA ASN A 58 -12.12 -22.63 0.00
C ASN A 58 -11.30 -22.38 -1.28
N ILE A 59 -10.93 -23.47 -1.96
CA ILE A 59 -10.37 -23.39 -3.31
C ILE A 59 -11.53 -23.26 -4.30
N VAL A 60 -11.55 -22.13 -5.01
CA VAL A 60 -12.43 -21.87 -6.14
C VAL A 60 -11.71 -22.27 -7.41
N LYS A 61 -12.27 -23.22 -8.16
CA LYS A 61 -11.65 -23.79 -9.37
C LYS A 61 -12.21 -23.23 -10.69
N ASP A 62 -13.42 -22.66 -10.62
CA ASP A 62 -14.17 -22.10 -11.74
C ASP A 62 -14.69 -20.70 -11.37
N GLY A 63 -13.80 -19.88 -10.81
CA GLY A 63 -14.11 -18.51 -10.43
C GLY A 63 -14.40 -17.63 -11.65
N ALA A 64 -14.97 -16.46 -11.43
CA ALA A 64 -15.21 -15.50 -12.51
C ALA A 64 -13.90 -15.20 -13.25
N LEU A 65 -13.95 -15.13 -14.58
CA LEU A 65 -12.83 -14.62 -15.36
C LEU A 65 -12.50 -13.21 -14.87
N ASN A 66 -11.22 -12.83 -14.89
CA ASN A 66 -10.77 -11.49 -14.47
C ASN A 66 -11.01 -11.21 -12.97
N SER A 67 -11.10 -12.27 -12.14
CA SER A 67 -11.22 -12.11 -10.68
C SER A 67 -9.98 -11.46 -10.05
N PHE A 68 -8.81 -11.60 -10.67
CA PHE A 68 -7.56 -11.00 -10.21
C PHE A 68 -7.39 -9.55 -10.71
N SER A 69 -7.27 -9.36 -12.03
CA SER A 69 -7.21 -8.06 -12.70
C SER A 69 -8.43 -7.89 -13.60
N LYS A 70 -9.00 -6.69 -13.67
CA LYS A 70 -10.19 -6.44 -14.49
C LYS A 70 -9.80 -6.20 -15.95
N VAL A 71 -10.60 -6.78 -16.84
CA VAL A 71 -10.51 -6.61 -18.28
C VAL A 71 -11.90 -6.33 -18.81
N SER A 72 -12.05 -5.24 -19.56
CA SER A 72 -13.30 -4.88 -20.21
C SER A 72 -13.57 -5.77 -21.43
N LEU A 73 -14.84 -5.86 -21.83
CA LEU A 73 -15.25 -6.52 -23.08
C LEU A 73 -14.65 -5.87 -24.34
N THR A 74 -14.19 -4.62 -24.23
CA THR A 74 -13.53 -3.85 -25.28
C THR A 74 -12.00 -3.99 -25.29
N GLY A 75 -11.44 -4.79 -24.37
CA GLY A 75 -10.00 -5.10 -24.31
C GLY A 75 -9.16 -4.12 -23.51
N GLN A 76 -9.77 -3.20 -22.76
CA GLN A 76 -9.07 -2.39 -21.77
C GLN A 76 -8.76 -3.26 -20.55
N PHE A 77 -7.58 -3.14 -19.97
CA PHE A 77 -7.16 -3.99 -18.85
C PHE A 77 -6.39 -3.21 -17.79
N GLU A 78 -6.31 -3.76 -16.60
CA GLU A 78 -5.48 -3.23 -15.53
C GLU A 78 -4.13 -3.94 -15.46
N ASP A 79 -3.06 -3.14 -15.48
CA ASP A 79 -1.72 -3.63 -15.23
C ASP A 79 -1.50 -3.75 -13.71
N MET A 80 -1.15 -4.96 -13.26
CA MET A 80 -0.83 -5.28 -11.86
C MET A 80 0.68 -5.48 -11.65
N GLY A 81 1.49 -5.17 -12.67
CA GLY A 81 2.93 -5.33 -12.66
C GLY A 81 3.42 -6.73 -13.05
N ARG A 82 4.72 -6.82 -13.30
CA ARG A 82 5.41 -8.00 -13.82
C ARG A 82 5.20 -9.26 -12.98
N LEU A 83 5.35 -9.16 -11.65
CA LEU A 83 5.23 -10.28 -10.72
C LEU A 83 3.80 -10.82 -10.60
N ALA A 84 2.81 -10.00 -10.94
CA ALA A 84 1.40 -10.38 -10.90
C ALA A 84 0.91 -10.99 -12.23
N SER A 85 1.70 -10.91 -13.30
CA SER A 85 1.31 -11.27 -14.66
C SER A 85 0.78 -12.71 -14.80
N ARG A 86 1.30 -13.67 -14.04
CA ARG A 86 0.78 -15.04 -14.07
C ARG A 86 -0.62 -15.14 -13.47
N CYS A 87 -0.90 -14.48 -12.36
CA CYS A 87 -2.23 -14.46 -11.74
C CYS A 87 -3.27 -13.69 -12.57
N VAL A 88 -2.83 -12.73 -13.39
CA VAL A 88 -3.70 -12.09 -14.40
C VAL A 88 -4.20 -13.15 -15.40
N ASN A 89 -3.30 -14.02 -15.88
CA ASN A 89 -3.62 -15.06 -16.85
C ASN A 89 -4.38 -16.26 -16.23
N GLU A 90 -4.13 -16.58 -14.95
CA GLU A 90 -4.72 -17.72 -14.23
C GLU A 90 -5.74 -17.27 -13.16
N SER A 91 -6.60 -16.31 -13.51
CA SER A 91 -7.48 -15.63 -12.55
C SER A 91 -8.73 -16.41 -12.09
N SER A 92 -9.05 -17.57 -12.69
CA SER A 92 -10.24 -18.35 -12.33
C SER A 92 -9.98 -19.40 -11.23
N HIS A 93 -8.71 -19.60 -10.84
CA HIS A 93 -8.32 -20.54 -9.79
C HIS A 93 -7.68 -19.80 -8.61
N TYR A 94 -8.35 -19.80 -7.46
CA TYR A 94 -7.85 -19.10 -6.28
C TYR A 94 -8.39 -19.69 -4.98
N TYR A 95 -7.71 -19.40 -3.89
CA TYR A 95 -8.18 -19.66 -2.54
C TYR A 95 -8.85 -18.42 -1.98
N GLU A 96 -10.01 -18.60 -1.33
CA GLU A 96 -10.78 -17.51 -0.75
C GLU A 96 -11.03 -17.75 0.74
N SER A 97 -10.58 -16.81 1.57
CA SER A 97 -10.95 -16.65 2.98
C SER A 97 -11.85 -15.42 3.15
N ASP A 98 -12.14 -15.00 4.38
CA ASP A 98 -13.07 -13.90 4.67
C ASP A 98 -12.67 -12.58 4.00
N ASN A 99 -11.41 -12.17 4.09
CA ASN A 99 -10.91 -10.89 3.60
C ASN A 99 -9.86 -11.02 2.49
N VAL A 100 -9.52 -12.24 2.06
CA VAL A 100 -8.37 -12.47 1.16
C VAL A 100 -8.73 -13.41 0.02
N MET A 101 -8.19 -13.11 -1.16
CA MET A 101 -8.17 -14.00 -2.31
C MET A 101 -6.72 -14.25 -2.69
N VAL A 102 -6.27 -15.50 -2.63
CA VAL A 102 -4.90 -15.89 -2.97
C VAL A 102 -4.91 -16.64 -4.29
N PHE A 103 -4.29 -16.06 -5.29
CA PHE A 103 -4.10 -16.58 -6.63
C PHE A 103 -2.72 -17.19 -6.73
N GLY A 104 -2.60 -18.21 -7.56
CA GLY A 104 -1.34 -18.90 -7.80
C GLY A 104 -1.49 -19.76 -9.05
N ASP A 105 -0.42 -20.44 -9.40
CA ASP A 105 -0.42 -21.31 -10.57
C ASP A 105 -0.66 -22.79 -10.23
N ALA A 106 -0.67 -23.63 -11.26
CA ALA A 106 -0.87 -25.09 -11.15
C ALA A 106 0.10 -25.80 -10.20
N SER A 107 1.24 -25.19 -9.85
CA SER A 107 2.23 -25.74 -8.92
C SER A 107 2.09 -25.19 -7.49
N THR A 108 1.16 -24.27 -7.25
CA THR A 108 0.87 -23.72 -5.93
C THR A 108 0.15 -24.75 -5.09
N THR A 109 0.66 -24.98 -3.87
CA THR A 109 0.08 -25.98 -2.99
C THR A 109 -1.10 -25.41 -2.20
N VAL A 110 -2.02 -26.28 -1.75
CA VAL A 110 -3.10 -25.89 -0.81
C VAL A 110 -2.53 -25.25 0.46
N GLU A 111 -1.36 -25.70 0.88
CA GLU A 111 -0.67 -25.17 2.05
C GLU A 111 -0.19 -23.74 1.82
N ASP A 112 0.41 -23.43 0.66
CA ASP A 112 0.84 -22.07 0.29
C ASP A 112 -0.34 -21.09 0.36
N TYR A 113 -1.48 -21.47 -0.20
CA TYR A 113 -2.69 -20.67 -0.18
C TYR A 113 -3.14 -20.34 1.24
N ARG A 114 -3.21 -21.37 2.10
CA ARG A 114 -3.71 -21.24 3.48
C ARG A 114 -2.78 -20.43 4.38
N LEU A 115 -1.47 -20.63 4.22
CA LEU A 115 -0.44 -19.90 4.94
C LEU A 115 -0.52 -18.41 4.66
N VAL A 116 -0.51 -18.04 3.38
CA VAL A 116 -0.47 -16.64 2.97
C VAL A 116 -1.79 -15.94 3.29
N ALA A 117 -2.92 -16.62 3.13
CA ALA A 117 -4.20 -16.11 3.60
C ALA A 117 -4.16 -15.84 5.11
N GLY A 118 -3.67 -16.78 5.92
CA GLY A 118 -3.54 -16.62 7.37
C GLY A 118 -2.70 -15.40 7.78
N TRP A 119 -1.58 -15.17 7.08
CA TRP A 119 -0.73 -14.00 7.32
C TRP A 119 -1.46 -12.69 7.07
N VAL A 120 -2.16 -12.59 5.94
CA VAL A 120 -2.86 -11.36 5.56
C VAL A 120 -4.07 -11.11 6.47
N GLU A 121 -4.84 -12.15 6.80
CA GLU A 121 -5.97 -12.06 7.73
C GLU A 121 -5.51 -11.54 9.10
N SER A 122 -4.38 -12.05 9.62
CA SER A 122 -3.82 -11.61 10.90
C SER A 122 -3.26 -10.19 10.88
N ALA A 123 -2.83 -9.70 9.71
CA ALA A 123 -2.17 -8.40 9.57
C ALA A 123 -3.13 -7.24 9.26
N LYS A 124 -4.31 -7.50 8.66
CA LYS A 124 -5.18 -6.47 8.06
C LYS A 124 -5.54 -5.32 9.00
N ASP A 125 -5.89 -5.63 10.25
CA ASP A 125 -6.31 -4.61 11.23
C ASP A 125 -5.11 -3.78 11.68
N GLY A 126 -3.94 -4.41 11.80
CA GLY A 126 -2.67 -3.72 12.07
C GLY A 126 -2.27 -2.78 10.94
N ILE A 127 -2.50 -3.15 9.68
CA ILE A 127 -2.23 -2.31 8.52
C ILE A 127 -3.15 -1.07 8.51
N ALA A 128 -4.45 -1.25 8.72
CA ALA A 128 -5.37 -0.13 8.85
C ALA A 128 -5.03 0.76 10.05
N GLY A 129 -4.63 0.17 11.18
CA GLY A 129 -4.15 0.91 12.36
C GLY A 129 -2.87 1.71 12.10
N ILE A 130 -1.95 1.18 11.29
CA ILE A 130 -0.80 1.94 10.74
C ILE A 130 -1.27 3.02 9.77
N LEU A 131 -2.55 3.21 9.50
CA LEU A 131 -3.07 4.33 8.70
C LEU A 131 -4.02 5.21 9.52
N GLY A 132 -4.10 4.98 10.84
CA GLY A 132 -4.98 5.72 11.74
C GLY A 132 -6.47 5.46 11.51
N ILE A 133 -6.83 4.38 10.82
CA ILE A 133 -8.21 4.01 10.49
C ILE A 133 -8.50 2.55 10.85
N THR A 134 -9.77 2.20 10.92
CA THR A 134 -10.23 0.81 11.04
C THR A 134 -10.25 0.10 9.69
N TRP A 135 -10.26 -1.25 9.70
CA TRP A 135 -10.41 -2.03 8.48
C TRP A 135 -11.71 -1.71 7.72
N THR A 136 -12.81 -1.46 8.45
CA THR A 136 -14.09 -1.05 7.86
C THR A 136 -14.00 0.31 7.17
N GLU A 137 -13.35 1.29 7.80
CA GLU A 137 -13.11 2.60 7.18
C GLU A 137 -12.21 2.50 5.96
N TYR A 138 -11.17 1.66 6.01
CA TYR A 138 -10.31 1.39 4.86
C TYR A 138 -11.11 0.83 3.68
N LEU A 139 -11.96 -0.18 3.88
CA LEU A 139 -12.79 -0.76 2.82
C LEU A 139 -13.78 0.25 2.22
N ALA A 140 -14.29 1.18 3.03
CA ALA A 140 -15.21 2.22 2.57
C ALA A 140 -14.49 3.30 1.75
N LYS A 141 -13.25 3.65 2.11
CA LYS A 141 -12.49 4.73 1.47
C LYS A 141 -11.67 4.30 0.26
N ARG A 142 -11.16 3.07 0.24
CA ARG A 142 -10.20 2.61 -0.79
C ARG A 142 -10.80 2.60 -2.21
N ARG A 143 -9.93 2.75 -3.20
CA ARG A 143 -10.24 2.46 -4.61
C ARG A 143 -10.59 0.98 -4.76
N ASN A 144 -11.79 0.73 -5.28
CA ASN A 144 -12.29 -0.62 -5.56
C ASN A 144 -12.90 -0.74 -6.96
N ILE A 145 -12.71 0.25 -7.83
CA ILE A 145 -13.17 0.25 -9.22
C ILE A 145 -11.96 0.23 -10.15
N ALA A 146 -12.12 -0.49 -11.25
CA ALA A 146 -11.09 -0.67 -12.25
C ALA A 146 -10.69 0.67 -12.89
N LYS A 147 -9.39 0.86 -13.17
CA LYS A 147 -8.84 2.11 -13.70
C LYS A 147 -9.54 2.56 -14.96
N PHE A 148 -9.68 1.65 -15.93
CA PHE A 148 -10.25 1.96 -17.23
C PHE A 148 -11.71 2.44 -17.13
N ALA A 149 -12.45 1.95 -16.12
CA ALA A 149 -13.83 2.32 -15.92
C ALA A 149 -13.93 3.73 -15.33
N ILE A 150 -13.04 4.06 -14.39
CA ILE A 150 -12.88 5.41 -13.85
C ILE A 150 -12.50 6.38 -14.97
N ASP A 151 -11.49 6.06 -15.78
CA ASP A 151 -11.06 6.91 -16.90
C ASP A 151 -12.25 7.17 -17.86
N ALA A 152 -13.01 6.13 -18.20
CA ALA A 152 -14.18 6.27 -19.05
C ALA A 152 -15.24 7.18 -18.42
N TYR A 153 -15.48 7.07 -17.12
CA TYR A 153 -16.41 7.95 -16.42
C TYR A 153 -15.95 9.41 -16.48
N ILE A 154 -14.67 9.67 -16.22
CA ILE A 154 -14.13 11.02 -16.26
C ILE A 154 -14.26 11.64 -17.66
N GLU A 155 -13.94 10.88 -18.72
CA GLU A 155 -14.05 11.37 -20.10
C GLU A 155 -15.50 11.61 -20.56
N ASN A 156 -16.48 10.91 -19.98
CA ASN A 156 -17.88 10.98 -20.40
C ASN A 156 -18.81 11.64 -19.35
N TYR A 157 -18.24 12.22 -18.28
CA TYR A 157 -19.00 12.72 -17.12
C TYR A 157 -20.11 13.70 -17.51
N ALA A 158 -19.81 14.61 -18.45
CA ALA A 158 -20.74 15.66 -18.87
C ALA A 158 -21.95 15.13 -19.64
N ASP A 159 -21.88 13.90 -20.15
CA ASP A 159 -22.92 13.30 -20.99
C ASP A 159 -23.85 12.36 -20.22
N LEU A 160 -23.51 12.03 -18.96
CA LEU A 160 -24.33 11.18 -18.11
C LEU A 160 -25.71 11.82 -17.92
N ALA A 161 -26.77 11.04 -18.10
CA ALA A 161 -28.13 11.53 -18.00
C ALA A 161 -28.46 12.05 -16.59
N SER A 162 -27.88 11.45 -15.55
CA SER A 162 -27.99 11.89 -14.16
C SER A 162 -27.28 13.23 -13.88
N ILE A 163 -26.30 13.61 -14.70
CA ILE A 163 -25.43 14.76 -14.46
C ILE A 163 -25.73 15.91 -15.43
N LYS A 164 -25.87 15.65 -16.72
CA LYS A 164 -25.85 16.65 -17.81
C LYS A 164 -26.81 17.83 -17.61
N ASP A 165 -27.99 17.59 -17.05
CA ASP A 165 -29.01 18.63 -16.83
C ASP A 165 -28.71 19.49 -15.59
N SER A 166 -27.84 19.01 -14.69
CA SER A 166 -27.38 19.73 -13.51
C SER A 166 -26.14 20.59 -13.79
N LEU A 167 -25.43 20.33 -14.88
CA LEU A 167 -24.26 21.10 -15.29
C LEU A 167 -24.71 22.45 -15.87
N GLY A 168 -24.34 23.53 -15.19
CA GLY A 168 -24.63 24.89 -15.64
C GLY A 168 -23.75 25.33 -16.82
N VAL A 169 -24.06 26.50 -17.40
CA VAL A 169 -23.26 27.12 -18.49
C VAL A 169 -21.80 27.30 -18.10
N GLU A 170 -21.53 27.60 -16.82
CA GLU A 170 -20.17 27.71 -16.28
C GLU A 170 -19.32 26.45 -16.53
N PHE A 171 -19.92 25.24 -16.50
CA PHE A 171 -19.19 24.01 -16.79
C PHE A 171 -18.77 23.92 -18.26
N THR A 172 -19.59 24.43 -19.19
CA THR A 172 -19.28 24.41 -20.62
C THR A 172 -18.11 25.33 -20.98
N ASP A 173 -17.90 26.38 -20.19
CA ASP A 173 -16.82 27.35 -20.36
C ASP A 173 -15.48 26.91 -19.73
N LEU A 174 -15.49 25.85 -18.92
CA LEU A 174 -14.27 25.27 -18.33
C LEU A 174 -13.34 24.67 -19.39
N SER A 175 -12.04 24.70 -19.12
CA SER A 175 -11.05 23.90 -19.84
C SER A 175 -11.27 22.40 -19.61
N GLU A 176 -10.71 21.56 -20.49
CA GLU A 176 -10.84 20.10 -20.34
C GLU A 176 -10.23 19.58 -19.03
N ILE A 177 -9.15 20.20 -18.53
CA ILE A 177 -8.55 19.84 -17.24
C ILE A 177 -9.50 20.17 -16.10
N GLU A 178 -10.12 21.35 -16.12
CA GLU A 178 -11.10 21.75 -15.10
C GLU A 178 -12.35 20.87 -15.13
N LYS A 179 -12.83 20.45 -16.30
CA LYS A 179 -13.95 19.49 -16.41
C LYS A 179 -13.60 18.14 -15.78
N LYS A 180 -12.39 17.63 -16.04
CA LYS A 180 -11.88 16.39 -15.43
C LYS A 180 -11.72 16.54 -13.92
N SER A 181 -11.25 17.69 -13.46
CA SER A 181 -11.17 18.04 -12.03
C SER A 181 -12.54 17.98 -11.36
N VAL A 182 -13.58 18.55 -11.99
CA VAL A 182 -14.97 18.48 -11.50
C VAL A 182 -15.48 17.03 -11.47
N ALA A 183 -15.34 16.29 -12.56
CA ALA A 183 -15.79 14.89 -12.65
C ALA A 183 -15.13 14.01 -11.57
N TRP A 184 -13.82 14.20 -11.38
CA TRP A 184 -13.03 13.51 -10.39
C TRP A 184 -13.44 13.89 -8.98
N LYS A 185 -13.65 15.18 -8.71
CA LYS A 185 -14.15 15.67 -7.43
C LYS A 185 -15.48 15.02 -7.05
N THR A 186 -16.43 14.95 -7.98
CA THR A 186 -17.69 14.23 -7.77
C THR A 186 -17.45 12.76 -7.44
N TYR A 187 -16.53 12.09 -8.15
CA TYR A 187 -16.18 10.70 -7.88
C TYR A 187 -15.65 10.50 -6.45
N ILE A 188 -14.68 11.30 -6.00
CA ILE A 188 -14.07 11.14 -4.67
C ILE A 188 -15.01 11.57 -3.53
N GLU A 189 -15.94 12.51 -3.75
CA GLU A 189 -16.94 12.92 -2.75
C GLU A 189 -18.10 11.93 -2.62
N SER A 190 -18.39 11.14 -3.67
CA SER A 190 -19.44 10.11 -3.67
C SER A 190 -19.09 8.89 -2.81
N ASP A 191 -20.11 8.21 -2.30
CA ASP A 191 -19.93 6.91 -1.65
C ASP A 191 -19.69 5.76 -2.66
N LYS A 192 -19.33 4.58 -2.15
CA LYS A 192 -19.03 3.41 -2.98
C LYS A 192 -20.20 2.98 -3.89
N ALA A 193 -21.45 3.11 -3.43
CA ALA A 193 -22.61 2.68 -4.21
C ALA A 193 -22.92 3.70 -5.32
N GLU A 194 -22.84 4.98 -5.01
CA GLU A 194 -23.00 6.06 -5.98
C GLU A 194 -21.91 6.03 -7.05
N ARG A 195 -20.63 5.88 -6.65
CA ARG A 195 -19.50 5.68 -7.59
C ARG A 195 -19.79 4.55 -8.56
N LEU A 196 -20.21 3.38 -8.07
CA LEU A 196 -20.53 2.25 -8.95
C LEU A 196 -21.71 2.57 -9.87
N SER A 197 -22.76 3.24 -9.38
CA SER A 197 -23.90 3.64 -10.21
C SER A 197 -23.48 4.55 -11.37
N LEU A 198 -22.63 5.55 -11.09
CA LEU A 198 -22.13 6.48 -12.11
C LEU A 198 -21.29 5.76 -13.18
N ILE A 199 -20.41 4.83 -12.76
CA ILE A 199 -19.62 4.00 -13.67
C ILE A 199 -20.51 3.15 -14.59
N LEU A 200 -21.55 2.55 -14.05
CA LEU A 200 -22.47 1.70 -14.83
C LEU A 200 -23.30 2.55 -15.81
N GLU A 201 -23.71 3.75 -15.41
CA GLU A 201 -24.36 4.69 -16.33
C GLU A 201 -23.43 5.12 -17.48
N THR A 202 -22.16 5.42 -17.18
CA THR A 202 -21.14 5.68 -18.22
C THR A 202 -21.05 4.51 -19.20
N SER A 203 -21.03 3.29 -18.68
CA SER A 203 -20.98 2.08 -19.49
C SER A 203 -22.17 1.94 -20.44
N GLU A 204 -23.37 2.24 -19.98
CA GLU A 204 -24.57 2.24 -20.82
C GLU A 204 -24.50 3.33 -21.90
N TYR A 205 -24.12 4.55 -21.51
CA TYR A 205 -23.99 5.68 -22.42
C TYR A 205 -22.96 5.42 -23.53
N ALA A 206 -21.75 5.01 -23.15
CA ALA A 206 -20.65 4.76 -24.07
C ALA A 206 -20.79 3.41 -24.84
N GLY A 207 -21.81 2.62 -24.51
CA GLY A 207 -22.08 1.33 -25.17
C GLY A 207 -21.11 0.21 -24.79
N TYR A 208 -20.46 0.31 -23.63
CA TYR A 208 -19.54 -0.73 -23.12
C TYR A 208 -20.29 -1.95 -22.55
N GLY A 209 -21.46 -1.74 -21.96
CA GLY A 209 -22.30 -2.83 -21.43
C GLY A 209 -21.69 -3.58 -20.23
N TRP A 210 -20.81 -2.94 -19.46
CA TRP A 210 -20.28 -3.45 -18.21
C TRP A 210 -21.36 -3.70 -17.16
N THR A 211 -21.14 -4.75 -16.38
CA THR A 211 -21.81 -5.07 -15.13
C THR A 211 -20.92 -4.68 -13.95
N ALA A 212 -21.47 -4.75 -12.72
CA ALA A 212 -20.68 -4.51 -11.51
C ALA A 212 -19.48 -5.46 -11.39
N GLU A 213 -19.60 -6.71 -11.86
CA GLU A 213 -18.52 -7.70 -11.81
C GLU A 213 -17.37 -7.36 -12.77
N ASP A 214 -17.65 -6.67 -13.88
CA ASP A 214 -16.63 -6.30 -14.87
C ASP A 214 -15.70 -5.20 -14.36
N VAL A 215 -16.18 -4.34 -13.46
CA VAL A 215 -15.47 -3.11 -13.05
C VAL A 215 -15.16 -3.04 -11.56
N SER A 216 -15.89 -3.77 -10.71
CA SER A 216 -15.70 -3.69 -9.26
C SER A 216 -14.82 -4.81 -8.72
N HIS A 217 -13.88 -4.44 -7.86
CA HIS A 217 -13.11 -5.36 -7.04
C HIS A 217 -13.89 -5.64 -5.75
N ASN A 218 -13.98 -6.91 -5.39
CA ASN A 218 -14.59 -7.36 -4.14
C ASN A 218 -13.85 -6.76 -2.93
N ASP A 219 -14.50 -6.78 -1.75
CA ASP A 219 -13.94 -6.31 -0.47
C ASP A 219 -12.89 -7.25 0.13
N LYS A 220 -11.93 -7.67 -0.71
CA LYS A 220 -10.83 -8.56 -0.37
C LYS A 220 -9.50 -8.01 -0.85
N ILE A 221 -8.44 -8.39 -0.14
CA ILE A 221 -7.05 -8.21 -0.57
C ILE A 221 -6.72 -9.33 -1.54
N LYS A 222 -6.14 -9.00 -2.69
CA LYS A 222 -5.69 -9.97 -3.68
C LYS A 222 -4.22 -10.27 -3.48
N ILE A 223 -3.86 -11.55 -3.44
CA ILE A 223 -2.47 -11.97 -3.35
C ILE A 223 -2.14 -12.79 -4.58
N CYS A 224 -1.06 -12.44 -5.27
CA CYS A 224 -0.52 -13.26 -6.33
C CYS A 224 0.72 -14.01 -5.84
N LEU A 225 0.65 -15.33 -5.81
CA LEU A 225 1.78 -16.19 -5.54
C LEU A 225 2.53 -16.48 -6.84
N HIS A 226 3.83 -16.16 -6.86
CA HIS A 226 4.68 -16.39 -8.03
C HIS A 226 5.89 -17.29 -7.74
N ASP A 227 6.45 -17.84 -8.80
CA ASP A 227 7.62 -18.73 -8.75
C ASP A 227 8.97 -18.00 -8.70
N GLU A 228 8.99 -16.70 -9.01
CA GLU A 228 10.24 -15.94 -9.02
C GLU A 228 10.83 -15.86 -7.60
N GLY A 229 12.03 -16.42 -7.40
CA GLY A 229 12.68 -16.52 -6.09
C GLY A 229 14.18 -16.23 -6.12
N ALA A 230 14.66 -15.69 -4.99
CA ALA A 230 16.04 -15.40 -4.56
C ALA A 230 16.79 -14.17 -5.12
N ASN A 231 16.33 -13.53 -6.19
CA ASN A 231 16.88 -12.24 -6.66
C ASN A 231 15.86 -11.10 -6.44
N SER A 232 16.36 -9.85 -6.32
CA SER A 232 15.79 -8.62 -5.74
C SER A 232 14.28 -8.30 -5.86
N ASP A 233 13.53 -8.98 -6.72
CA ASP A 233 12.14 -8.65 -7.06
C ASP A 233 11.20 -9.79 -6.67
N TYR A 234 11.21 -10.25 -5.43
CA TYR A 234 10.28 -11.30 -4.97
C TYR A 234 8.97 -10.74 -4.42
N PHE A 235 8.78 -9.42 -4.52
CA PHE A 235 7.65 -8.70 -3.92
C PHE A 235 7.26 -7.49 -4.78
N SER A 236 5.96 -7.29 -5.02
CA SER A 236 5.39 -6.02 -5.52
C SER A 236 4.05 -5.68 -4.88
N SER A 237 3.72 -4.39 -4.81
CA SER A 237 2.43 -3.88 -4.34
C SER A 237 1.63 -3.31 -5.51
N TYR A 238 0.31 -3.35 -5.40
CA TYR A 238 -0.64 -2.67 -6.28
C TYR A 238 -1.90 -2.31 -5.46
N TYR A 239 -2.72 -1.37 -5.92
CA TYR A 239 -3.87 -0.85 -5.14
C TYR A 239 -4.92 -1.89 -4.67
N THR A 240 -4.94 -3.12 -5.21
CA THR A 240 -5.84 -4.19 -4.74
C THR A 240 -5.15 -5.30 -3.95
N GLY A 241 -3.83 -5.27 -3.83
CA GLY A 241 -3.11 -6.43 -3.35
C GLY A 241 -1.59 -6.38 -3.41
N VAL A 242 -0.99 -7.57 -3.32
CA VAL A 242 0.46 -7.75 -3.44
C VAL A 242 0.80 -8.99 -4.25
N ALA A 243 1.93 -8.98 -4.95
CA ALA A 243 2.53 -10.18 -5.50
C ALA A 243 3.73 -10.57 -4.62
N ILE A 244 3.84 -11.86 -4.31
CA ILE A 244 4.91 -12.37 -3.44
C ILE A 244 5.29 -13.78 -3.86
N ALA A 245 6.57 -14.14 -3.66
CA ALA A 245 7.03 -15.50 -3.91
C ALA A 245 6.23 -16.52 -3.11
N LYS A 246 5.89 -17.66 -3.71
CA LYS A 246 5.16 -18.72 -3.00
C LYS A 246 6.03 -19.36 -1.91
N PRO A 247 5.49 -19.64 -0.70
CA PRO A 247 6.28 -20.21 0.40
C PRO A 247 6.97 -21.54 0.06
N SER A 248 6.34 -22.39 -0.76
CA SER A 248 6.93 -23.65 -1.22
C SER A 248 8.14 -23.48 -2.15
N ALA A 249 8.37 -22.29 -2.71
CA ALA A 249 9.55 -21.98 -3.52
C ALA A 249 10.68 -21.37 -2.68
N THR A 250 10.36 -20.38 -1.84
CA THR A 250 11.34 -19.64 -1.03
C THR A 250 10.64 -18.90 0.10
N ILE A 251 11.28 -18.83 1.26
CA ILE A 251 10.87 -17.98 2.37
C ILE A 251 12.13 -17.28 2.89
N PRO A 252 12.56 -16.15 2.29
CA PRO A 252 13.67 -15.37 2.80
C PRO A 252 13.44 -14.92 4.25
N ASP A 253 14.51 -14.63 4.98
CA ASP A 253 14.44 -14.26 6.41
C ASP A 253 13.60 -13.00 6.67
N ASP A 254 13.48 -12.14 5.67
CA ASP A 254 12.73 -10.89 5.67
C ASP A 254 11.37 -10.97 4.95
N TYR A 255 10.92 -12.16 4.54
CA TYR A 255 9.67 -12.38 3.80
C TYR A 255 8.46 -11.68 4.46
N PHE A 256 8.31 -11.84 5.78
CA PHE A 256 7.21 -11.25 6.55
C PHE A 256 7.30 -9.72 6.66
N LEU A 257 8.52 -9.19 6.74
CA LEU A 257 8.75 -7.75 6.73
C LEU A 257 8.29 -7.17 5.39
N TYR A 258 8.67 -7.79 4.28
CA TYR A 258 8.28 -7.29 2.96
C TYR A 258 6.80 -7.53 2.64
N LEU A 259 6.20 -8.64 3.10
CA LEU A 259 4.74 -8.81 3.01
C LEU A 259 4.01 -7.68 3.74
N ARG A 260 4.41 -7.36 4.98
CA ARG A 260 3.80 -6.27 5.76
C ARG A 260 4.03 -4.90 5.12
N ALA A 261 5.26 -4.59 4.72
CA ALA A 261 5.58 -3.35 4.01
C ALA A 261 4.76 -3.24 2.72
N GLY A 262 4.62 -4.36 2.02
CA GLY A 262 3.80 -4.52 0.85
C GLY A 262 2.34 -4.15 1.02
N LEU A 263 1.73 -4.72 2.05
CA LEU A 263 0.33 -4.46 2.38
C LEU A 263 0.10 -3.01 2.84
N ILE A 264 1.07 -2.39 3.52
CA ILE A 264 1.03 -0.96 3.84
C ILE A 264 1.04 -0.13 2.55
N ARG A 265 1.93 -0.43 1.60
CA ARG A 265 1.98 0.28 0.30
C ARG A 265 0.73 0.08 -0.53
N MET A 266 0.19 -1.14 -0.54
CA MET A 266 -1.10 -1.43 -1.17
C MET A 266 -2.19 -0.53 -0.57
N ALA A 267 -2.25 -0.41 0.74
CA ALA A 267 -3.25 0.42 1.39
C ALA A 267 -3.04 1.92 1.13
N GLN A 268 -1.79 2.40 1.11
CA GLN A 268 -1.45 3.78 0.68
C GLN A 268 -1.96 4.05 -0.74
N GLU A 269 -1.63 3.18 -1.70
CA GLU A 269 -2.01 3.34 -3.11
C GLU A 269 -3.54 3.25 -3.29
N ALA A 270 -4.19 2.35 -2.56
CA ALA A 270 -5.65 2.21 -2.60
C ALA A 270 -6.37 3.43 -2.00
N LEU A 271 -5.81 4.07 -0.98
CA LEU A 271 -6.44 5.22 -0.30
C LEU A 271 -6.13 6.55 -0.96
N THR A 272 -4.99 6.70 -1.61
CA THR A 272 -4.60 7.98 -2.23
C THR A 272 -5.24 8.22 -3.59
N HIS A 273 -6.19 7.35 -3.99
CA HIS A 273 -7.07 7.49 -5.16
C HIS A 273 -6.41 7.80 -6.49
N SER A 274 -5.10 7.66 -6.66
CA SER A 274 -4.48 7.92 -7.96
C SER A 274 -4.68 6.72 -8.88
N VAL A 275 -5.51 6.90 -9.91
CA VAL A 275 -5.52 6.00 -11.08
C VAL A 275 -4.15 5.92 -11.74
N HIS A 276 -3.28 6.91 -11.54
CA HIS A 276 -1.95 7.02 -12.13
C HIS A 276 -0.83 6.39 -11.29
N GLY A 277 -1.17 5.64 -10.23
CA GLY A 277 -0.19 5.04 -9.30
C GLY A 277 0.06 5.92 -8.08
N ASN A 278 0.83 5.44 -7.10
CA ASN A 278 0.97 6.10 -5.80
C ASN A 278 1.50 7.55 -5.93
N PRO A 279 0.75 8.59 -5.50
CA PRO A 279 1.19 9.98 -5.57
C PRO A 279 2.20 10.34 -4.47
N LEU A 280 2.45 9.43 -3.53
CA LEU A 280 3.50 9.59 -2.53
C LEU A 280 4.87 9.40 -3.18
N PRO A 281 5.87 10.25 -2.85
CA PRO A 281 7.23 10.02 -3.32
C PRO A 281 7.76 8.69 -2.77
N VAL A 282 8.60 8.03 -3.57
CA VAL A 282 9.14 6.70 -3.27
C VAL A 282 9.78 6.64 -1.88
N TRP A 283 10.58 7.64 -1.50
CA TRP A 283 11.21 7.70 -0.19
C TRP A 283 10.20 7.65 0.96
N PHE A 284 9.04 8.32 0.83
CA PHE A 284 8.00 8.37 1.86
C PHE A 284 7.21 7.07 1.90
N SER A 285 6.75 6.61 0.72
CA SER A 285 5.97 5.38 0.56
C SER A 285 6.74 4.15 1.05
N LYS A 286 7.97 3.95 0.54
CA LYS A 286 8.85 2.86 0.96
C LYS A 286 9.36 3.08 2.38
N GLY A 287 9.73 4.30 2.76
CA GLY A 287 10.21 4.63 4.11
C GLY A 287 9.20 4.28 5.21
N GLN A 288 7.96 4.75 5.08
CA GLN A 288 6.88 4.43 6.01
C GLN A 288 6.67 2.92 6.11
N SER A 289 6.48 2.28 4.96
CA SER A 289 6.12 0.86 4.91
C SER A 289 7.22 -0.04 5.48
N LEU A 290 8.48 0.24 5.17
CA LEU A 290 9.62 -0.51 5.70
C LEU A 290 9.82 -0.27 7.19
N TYR A 291 9.82 0.98 7.64
CA TYR A 291 9.97 1.33 9.05
C TYR A 291 8.88 0.68 9.91
N ARG A 292 7.61 0.83 9.49
CA ARG A 292 6.44 0.24 10.18
C ARG A 292 6.38 -1.27 10.08
N ALA A 293 7.01 -1.87 9.07
CA ALA A 293 7.18 -3.32 8.98
C ALA A 293 8.32 -3.86 9.88
N GLY A 294 9.10 -2.99 10.51
CA GLY A 294 10.20 -3.36 11.41
C GLY A 294 11.56 -3.47 10.73
N LYS A 295 11.75 -2.85 9.55
CA LYS A 295 13.08 -2.69 8.95
C LYS A 295 13.89 -1.75 9.83
N ASN A 296 15.11 -2.16 10.16
CA ASN A 296 16.06 -1.28 10.82
C ASN A 296 16.39 -0.12 9.88
N SER A 297 16.24 1.10 10.38
CA SER A 297 16.76 2.30 9.74
C SER A 297 18.28 2.31 9.71
N ALA A 298 18.84 3.04 8.76
CA ALA A 298 20.25 3.43 8.80
C ALA A 298 20.55 4.19 10.11
N LEU A 299 21.81 4.19 10.54
CA LEU A 299 22.17 4.99 11.70
C LEU A 299 22.05 6.47 11.35
N ARG A 300 21.56 7.28 12.29
CA ARG A 300 21.48 8.73 12.07
C ARG A 300 22.83 9.32 11.67
N SER A 301 23.94 8.85 12.23
CA SER A 301 25.31 9.25 11.86
C SER A 301 25.73 8.93 10.41
N GLU A 302 24.97 8.08 9.72
CA GLU A 302 25.23 7.69 8.33
C GLU A 302 24.40 8.52 7.36
N HIS A 303 23.59 9.49 7.83
CA HIS A 303 22.62 10.22 7.02
C HIS A 303 23.19 10.78 5.71
N ASP A 304 24.46 11.21 5.68
CA ASP A 304 25.18 11.73 4.51
C ASP A 304 25.46 10.72 3.38
N ALA A 305 25.17 9.43 3.56
CA ALA A 305 25.39 8.44 2.52
C ALA A 305 24.37 8.53 1.37
N ILE A 306 23.15 8.99 1.65
CA ILE A 306 22.04 9.07 0.68
C ILE A 306 21.17 10.30 0.98
N ASP A 307 20.95 11.14 -0.03
CA ASP A 307 19.93 12.21 -0.03
C ASP A 307 18.51 11.62 -0.15
N ALA A 308 18.05 10.93 0.90
CA ALA A 308 16.86 10.08 0.84
C ALA A 308 15.60 10.82 0.34
N THR A 309 15.44 12.09 0.73
CA THR A 309 14.31 12.96 0.35
C THR A 309 14.29 13.37 -1.13
N MET A 310 15.36 13.07 -1.89
CA MET A 310 15.45 13.37 -3.32
C MET A 310 14.89 12.25 -4.21
N TYR A 311 14.58 11.08 -3.66
CA TYR A 311 14.08 9.93 -4.41
C TYR A 311 12.55 9.94 -4.48
N VAL A 312 12.04 10.51 -5.56
CA VAL A 312 10.61 10.76 -5.78
C VAL A 312 9.97 9.64 -6.58
N GLU A 313 10.68 9.09 -7.56
CA GLU A 313 10.20 8.01 -8.44
C GLU A 313 11.16 6.80 -8.46
N GLU A 314 10.70 5.64 -8.94
CA GLU A 314 11.51 4.42 -8.92
C GLU A 314 12.77 4.52 -9.80
N GLN A 315 12.73 5.38 -10.83
CA GLN A 315 13.87 5.65 -11.71
C GLN A 315 15.04 6.30 -10.97
N ASP A 316 14.77 7.04 -9.89
CA ASP A 316 15.79 7.68 -9.06
C ASP A 316 16.67 6.63 -8.35
N GLU A 317 16.15 5.42 -8.13
CA GLU A 317 16.87 4.32 -7.45
C GLU A 317 17.90 3.63 -8.36
N TYR A 318 17.91 3.93 -9.66
CA TYR A 318 18.72 3.20 -10.64
C TYR A 318 20.22 3.31 -10.36
N GLY A 319 20.87 2.17 -10.18
CA GLY A 319 22.32 2.08 -9.97
C GLY A 319 22.77 2.20 -8.51
N PHE A 320 21.85 2.31 -7.56
CA PHE A 320 22.13 2.32 -6.13
C PHE A 320 21.98 0.94 -5.48
N ASP A 321 22.62 0.78 -4.31
CA ASP A 321 22.43 -0.41 -3.49
C ASP A 321 21.05 -0.39 -2.83
N ASP A 322 20.22 -1.38 -3.16
CA ASP A 322 18.84 -1.48 -2.70
C ASP A 322 18.70 -1.56 -1.17
N GLN A 323 19.61 -2.26 -0.49
CA GLN A 323 19.56 -2.39 0.97
C GLN A 323 19.93 -1.08 1.67
N LEU A 324 20.94 -0.38 1.15
CA LEU A 324 21.31 0.96 1.59
C LEU A 324 20.12 1.90 1.43
N LEU A 325 19.55 2.03 0.23
CA LEU A 325 18.40 2.91 -0.02
C LEU A 325 17.25 2.63 0.93
N LYS A 326 16.85 1.36 1.07
CA LYS A 326 15.74 0.95 1.95
C LYS A 326 15.96 1.36 3.41
N SER A 327 17.18 1.22 3.92
CA SER A 327 17.52 1.64 5.29
C SER A 327 17.51 3.16 5.46
N HIS A 328 17.90 3.91 4.43
CA HIS A 328 17.88 5.37 4.43
C HIS A 328 16.48 5.97 4.26
N TYR A 329 15.60 5.34 3.48
CA TYR A 329 14.19 5.72 3.44
C TYR A 329 13.50 5.48 4.79
N ALA A 330 13.79 4.36 5.45
CA ALA A 330 13.28 4.10 6.80
C ALA A 330 13.79 5.14 7.80
N LEU A 331 15.07 5.57 7.72
CA LEU A 331 15.62 6.65 8.54
C LEU A 331 14.92 7.99 8.28
N ALA A 332 14.71 8.35 7.02
CA ALA A 332 14.00 9.58 6.67
C ALA A 332 12.56 9.57 7.19
N TYR A 333 11.84 8.47 7.07
CA TYR A 333 10.51 8.39 7.65
C TYR A 333 10.52 8.41 9.20
N GLN A 334 11.48 7.71 9.82
CA GLN A 334 11.63 7.67 11.27
C GLN A 334 11.75 9.07 11.88
N TYR A 335 12.53 9.96 11.26
CA TYR A 335 12.67 11.35 11.72
C TYR A 335 11.32 12.06 11.85
N ILE A 336 10.44 11.90 10.86
CA ILE A 336 9.12 12.52 10.84
C ILE A 336 8.27 12.02 12.01
N GLU A 337 8.30 10.71 12.24
CA GLU A 337 7.56 10.10 13.33
C GLU A 337 8.09 10.55 14.71
N GLU A 338 9.40 10.64 14.87
CA GLU A 338 10.03 11.13 16.09
C GLU A 338 9.70 12.60 16.35
N ALA A 339 9.77 13.44 15.32
CA ALA A 339 9.44 14.87 15.39
C ALA A 339 7.97 15.09 15.79
N LEU A 340 7.03 14.33 15.22
CA LEU A 340 5.62 14.37 15.60
C LEU A 340 5.39 13.92 17.06
N ARG A 341 6.10 12.88 17.50
CA ARG A 341 6.01 12.41 18.89
C ARG A 341 6.50 13.46 19.87
N VAL A 342 7.59 14.17 19.56
CA VAL A 342 8.10 15.29 20.38
C VAL A 342 7.06 16.42 20.45
N ALA A 343 6.38 16.71 19.34
CA ALA A 343 5.32 17.70 19.27
C ALA A 343 3.98 17.26 19.92
N ASN A 344 3.89 16.03 20.46
CA ASN A 344 2.68 15.41 20.98
C ASN A 344 1.51 15.45 19.98
N ARG A 345 1.82 15.14 18.71
CA ARG A 345 0.86 15.07 17.60
C ARG A 345 0.68 13.61 17.17
N ASP A 346 -0.59 13.18 17.04
CA ASP A 346 -0.95 11.77 16.84
C ASP A 346 -1.11 11.36 15.36
N ARG A 347 -0.85 12.24 14.39
CA ARG A 347 -1.31 12.04 13.01
C ARG A 347 -0.20 12.21 11.98
N VAL A 348 0.49 11.12 11.64
CA VAL A 348 1.17 11.00 10.33
C VAL A 348 0.15 10.80 9.19
N PHE A 349 -1.10 10.45 9.52
CA PHE A 349 -2.04 9.85 8.56
C PHE A 349 -2.99 10.79 7.85
N ALA A 350 -3.04 12.06 8.22
CA ALA A 350 -3.93 12.97 7.51
C ALA A 350 -3.37 13.42 6.15
N ILE A 351 -2.07 13.21 5.85
CA ILE A 351 -1.53 13.35 4.48
C ILE A 351 -2.31 12.50 3.47
N LEU A 352 -2.54 11.21 3.76
CA LEU A 352 -3.22 10.32 2.81
C LEU A 352 -4.67 10.73 2.59
N ASP A 353 -5.34 11.21 3.63
CA ASP A 353 -6.72 11.68 3.56
C ASP A 353 -6.82 13.00 2.77
N VAL A 354 -5.89 13.94 2.99
CA VAL A 354 -5.82 15.18 2.20
C VAL A 354 -5.58 14.87 0.71
N ILE A 355 -4.62 13.99 0.40
CA ILE A 355 -4.35 13.56 -0.98
C ILE A 355 -5.58 12.89 -1.59
N ALA A 356 -6.24 11.98 -0.86
CA ALA A 356 -7.44 11.29 -1.34
C ALA A 356 -8.58 12.23 -1.74
N ASN A 357 -8.58 13.44 -1.17
CA ASN A 357 -9.59 14.47 -1.41
C ASN A 357 -9.09 15.62 -2.32
N ASP A 358 -7.86 15.56 -2.86
CA ASP A 358 -7.32 16.57 -3.78
C ASP A 358 -7.56 16.15 -5.25
N PRO A 359 -8.32 16.92 -6.04
CA PRO A 359 -8.54 16.58 -7.43
C PRO A 359 -7.29 16.69 -8.32
N ALA A 360 -6.24 17.39 -7.86
CA ALA A 360 -4.96 17.47 -8.55
C ALA A 360 -4.29 16.09 -8.74
N VAL A 361 -4.67 15.09 -7.94
CA VAL A 361 -4.15 13.71 -8.07
C VAL A 361 -4.51 13.11 -9.43
N TYR A 362 -5.72 13.37 -9.95
CA TYR A 362 -6.14 12.89 -11.26
C TYR A 362 -5.65 13.79 -12.39
N THR A 363 -5.76 15.11 -12.23
CA THR A 363 -5.40 16.07 -13.29
C THR A 363 -3.90 16.23 -13.47
N GLN A 364 -3.09 15.74 -12.51
CA GLN A 364 -1.63 15.92 -12.46
C GLN A 364 -1.22 17.39 -12.53
N GLU A 365 -2.04 18.27 -11.94
CA GLU A 365 -1.79 19.70 -11.89
C GLU A 365 -0.52 20.01 -11.10
N GLN A 366 0.26 20.96 -11.60
CA GLN A 366 1.44 21.45 -10.92
C GLN A 366 1.06 22.38 -9.76
N LEU A 367 2.02 22.63 -8.86
CA LEU A 367 1.85 23.67 -7.85
C LEU A 367 1.63 25.04 -8.53
N PRO A 368 0.80 25.92 -7.95
CA PRO A 368 0.72 27.31 -8.37
C PRO A 368 2.11 27.97 -8.34
N GLU A 369 2.42 28.86 -9.30
CA GLU A 369 3.72 29.56 -9.35
C GLU A 369 4.03 30.34 -8.05
N SER A 370 3.01 30.75 -7.31
CA SER A 370 3.13 31.47 -6.03
C SER A 370 3.34 30.56 -4.81
N TYR A 371 3.31 29.23 -4.99
CA TYR A 371 3.48 28.29 -3.89
C TYR A 371 4.95 28.25 -3.47
N ASP A 372 5.22 28.32 -2.16
CA ASP A 372 6.58 28.37 -1.62
C ASP A 372 7.23 26.97 -1.60
N PHE A 373 7.67 26.52 -2.77
CA PHE A 373 8.34 25.24 -2.96
C PHE A 373 9.56 25.38 -3.88
N THR A 374 10.68 24.81 -3.44
CA THR A 374 11.90 24.73 -4.26
C THR A 374 12.16 23.25 -4.60
N PRO A 375 12.13 22.87 -5.89
CA PRO A 375 12.43 21.50 -6.29
C PRO A 375 13.91 21.15 -6.02
N GLY A 376 14.18 19.87 -5.77
CA GLY A 376 15.55 19.38 -5.52
C GLY A 376 16.42 19.35 -6.76
N GLU A 377 17.74 19.20 -6.57
CA GLU A 377 18.74 19.24 -7.65
C GLU A 377 18.75 18.00 -8.55
N THR A 378 18.30 16.83 -8.05
CA THR A 378 18.52 15.53 -8.70
C THR A 378 17.32 14.56 -8.67
N GLY A 379 16.11 15.00 -8.33
CA GLY A 379 14.93 14.12 -8.25
C GLY A 379 13.86 14.39 -9.29
N GLY A 380 13.01 13.40 -9.55
CA GLY A 380 11.72 13.60 -10.21
C GLY A 380 10.87 14.69 -9.52
N LEU A 381 9.89 15.25 -10.23
CA LEU A 381 8.99 16.27 -9.68
C LEU A 381 8.00 15.61 -8.70
N GLU A 382 7.98 16.05 -7.45
CA GLU A 382 6.95 15.59 -6.50
C GLU A 382 5.53 15.93 -6.95
N ASN A 383 4.60 15.04 -6.60
CA ASN A 383 3.19 15.28 -6.79
C ASN A 383 2.73 16.50 -5.96
N ALA A 384 2.09 17.47 -6.62
CA ALA A 384 1.62 18.69 -5.97
C ALA A 384 0.65 18.42 -4.82
N ALA A 385 -0.20 17.39 -4.92
CA ALA A 385 -1.12 17.01 -3.85
C ALA A 385 -0.38 16.53 -2.60
N PHE A 386 0.75 15.82 -2.75
CA PHE A 386 1.57 15.41 -1.61
C PHE A 386 2.21 16.61 -0.91
N ILE A 387 2.74 17.57 -1.67
CA ILE A 387 3.37 18.78 -1.10
C ILE A 387 2.34 19.59 -0.30
N LYS A 388 1.17 19.84 -0.90
CA LYS A 388 0.07 20.54 -0.22
C LYS A 388 -0.37 19.80 1.05
N ALA A 389 -0.54 18.48 0.96
CA ALA A 389 -0.95 17.65 2.09
C ALA A 389 0.08 17.66 3.24
N TRP A 390 1.38 17.65 2.92
CA TRP A 390 2.41 17.80 3.93
C TRP A 390 2.32 19.14 4.65
N ASP A 391 2.22 20.23 3.88
CA ASP A 391 2.24 21.59 4.44
C ASP A 391 0.94 21.92 5.20
N GLU A 392 -0.17 21.23 4.90
CA GLU A 392 -1.43 21.33 5.65
C GLU A 392 -1.36 20.70 7.04
N GLU A 393 -0.60 19.61 7.21
CA GLU A 393 -0.48 18.90 8.50
C GLU A 393 0.36 19.63 9.56
N ILE A 394 1.07 20.68 9.15
CA ILE A 394 1.98 21.48 9.99
C ILE A 394 2.95 20.57 10.76
N PHE A 395 3.98 20.05 10.12
CA PHE A 395 5.05 19.36 10.84
C PHE A 395 5.88 20.34 11.65
N ILE A 396 6.40 19.90 12.80
CA ILE A 396 7.35 20.64 13.62
C ILE A 396 8.58 19.76 13.79
N ASP A 397 9.77 20.31 13.63
CA ASP A 397 11.01 19.59 13.84
C ASP A 397 11.35 19.38 15.34
N GLU A 398 12.45 18.68 15.62
CA GLU A 398 12.89 18.43 16.98
C GLU A 398 13.31 19.69 17.76
N ALA A 399 13.59 20.81 17.06
CA ALA A 399 13.91 22.10 17.65
C ALA A 399 12.65 22.94 17.97
N GLY A 400 11.47 22.50 17.52
CA GLY A 400 10.21 23.22 17.70
C GLY A 400 9.87 24.19 16.58
N ASP A 401 10.61 24.16 15.46
CA ASP A 401 10.35 25.02 14.30
C ASP A 401 9.44 24.31 13.28
N ASP A 402 8.57 25.08 12.61
CA ASP A 402 7.73 24.55 11.52
C ASP A 402 8.59 23.92 10.41
N LEU A 403 8.16 22.76 9.94
CA LEU A 403 8.85 21.93 8.97
C LEU A 403 7.99 21.78 7.71
N SER A 404 8.07 22.78 6.83
CA SER A 404 7.50 22.66 5.49
C SER A 404 8.16 21.54 4.70
N TYR A 405 7.49 21.06 3.66
CA TYR A 405 8.04 20.00 2.82
C TYR A 405 9.34 20.46 2.13
N SER A 406 9.34 21.70 1.62
CA SER A 406 10.51 22.34 1.01
C SER A 406 11.73 22.35 1.95
N ARG A 407 11.50 22.70 3.23
CA ARG A 407 12.56 22.68 4.26
C ARG A 407 13.03 21.26 4.54
N TYR A 408 12.10 20.32 4.75
CA TYR A 408 12.48 18.94 5.03
C TYR A 408 13.31 18.32 3.91
N LYS A 409 12.89 18.55 2.66
CA LYS A 409 13.58 18.05 1.48
C LYS A 409 15.01 18.58 1.38
N ASN A 410 15.20 19.89 1.52
CA ASN A 410 16.50 20.55 1.27
C ASN A 410 17.44 20.53 2.48
N ASP A 411 16.90 20.54 3.70
CA ASP A 411 17.70 20.62 4.93
C ASP A 411 17.86 19.25 5.62
N TYR A 412 17.43 18.15 4.99
CA TYR A 412 17.44 16.79 5.56
C TYR A 412 18.71 16.46 6.35
N HIS A 413 19.88 16.63 5.75
CA HIS A 413 21.17 16.36 6.39
C HIS A 413 21.44 17.26 7.59
N SER A 414 21.08 18.54 7.48
CA SER A 414 21.21 19.50 8.58
C SER A 414 20.27 19.17 9.75
N LEU A 415 19.06 18.72 9.45
CA LEU A 415 18.08 18.27 10.45
C LEU A 415 18.57 17.00 11.17
N MET A 416 19.13 16.05 10.42
CA MET A 416 19.71 14.84 10.98
C MET A 416 20.94 15.10 11.87
N SER A 417 21.74 16.12 11.55
CA SER A 417 22.92 16.51 12.36
C SER A 417 22.59 17.26 13.66
N LYS A 418 21.38 17.83 13.81
CA LYS A 418 21.06 18.76 14.91
C LYS A 418 20.57 18.12 16.22
N SER A 419 20.27 16.81 16.24
CA SER A 419 19.87 16.12 17.47
C SER A 419 21.07 15.72 18.33
N ASN A 420 21.07 16.11 19.61
CA ASN A 420 21.98 15.58 20.63
C ASN A 420 21.32 14.47 21.44
#